data_AF-A0A0F4LML1-F1
#
_entry.id   AF-A0A0F4LML1-F1
#
_cell.length_a   1.000
_cell.length_b   1.000
_cell.length_c   1.000
_cell.angle_alpha   90.00
_cell.angle_beta   90.00
_cell.angle_gamma   90.00
#
_symmetry.space_group_name_H-M   'P 1'
#
loop_
_entity.id
_entity.type
_entity.pdbx_description
1 polymer ?
#
loop_
_entity_poly.entity_id
_entity_poly.type
_entity_poly.pdbx_seq_one_letter_code
_entity_poly.pdbx_strand_id
1 'polypeptide(L)'
;MFRNKRFKTTANKIPTLNHIKNLKAETTTGSNSNPDAQQLFTVGNTKIVSKTKAPTEVFREQLRFPGNLVSDTELNEFYTMGKSPNEVRQHMIKRILSVFLTFVILMVVFITSNGKKFDSQSLLFELFISLGSGALVWYLFHRSINDYYQNFLFQRQLHFAKFSQILLPFLSEVKNGASLSAIFRKVIPRLDSENDKKLLRNLTIDMNNHPGESKYFVKFADDFSGTDRANSFMLQVFDIENGANDDRGVTKLGEQAQKDLMSQIDVIINKKIARFISPERTVTVAIIIPIFGVLLGFIISLLTQIMGTFPHA
;
A
#
# COMPACT_ATOMS: atom_id res chain seq x y z
N MET A 1 -3.92 -19.60 56.65
CA MET A 1 -4.85 -18.61 57.22
C MET A 1 -4.54 -17.26 56.58
N PHE A 2 -5.53 -16.60 55.99
CA PHE A 2 -5.51 -15.25 55.36
C PHE A 2 -4.72 -15.08 54.04
N ARG A 3 -5.20 -14.37 53.02
CA ARG A 3 -6.56 -13.98 52.57
C ARG A 3 -6.39 -13.47 51.14
N ASN A 4 -7.14 -14.07 50.23
CA ASN A 4 -7.24 -13.73 48.81
C ASN A 4 -7.81 -12.30 48.63
N LYS A 5 -7.06 -11.37 48.00
CA LYS A 5 -7.57 -10.05 47.60
C LYS A 5 -7.74 -10.00 46.08
N ARG A 6 -8.99 -10.19 45.66
CA ARG A 6 -9.52 -9.87 44.33
C ARG A 6 -9.33 -8.37 44.06
N PHE A 7 -8.61 -8.02 43.00
CA PHE A 7 -8.73 -6.68 42.41
C PHE A 7 -9.92 -6.67 41.47
N LYS A 8 -10.86 -5.77 41.78
CA LYS A 8 -12.07 -5.50 41.00
C LYS A 8 -11.71 -4.72 39.74
N THR A 9 -12.30 -5.17 38.64
CA THR A 9 -12.37 -4.53 37.33
C THR A 9 -13.04 -3.17 37.45
N THR A 10 -12.31 -2.09 37.18
CA THR A 10 -12.87 -0.77 36.87
C THR A 10 -12.85 -0.60 35.36
N ALA A 11 -14.01 -0.78 34.75
CA ALA A 11 -14.27 -0.41 33.36
C ALA A 11 -14.16 1.11 33.24
N ASN A 12 -13.07 1.60 32.65
CA ASN A 12 -12.93 3.01 32.34
C ASN A 12 -13.55 3.27 30.96
N LYS A 13 -14.53 4.16 30.98
CA LYS A 13 -15.43 4.51 29.87
C LYS A 13 -14.63 5.31 28.82
N ILE A 14 -14.56 4.80 27.60
CA ILE A 14 -13.95 5.46 26.45
C ILE A 14 -14.75 6.74 26.14
N PRO A 15 -14.15 7.95 26.14
CA PRO A 15 -14.83 9.14 25.68
C PRO A 15 -15.03 9.08 24.16
N THR A 16 -16.28 9.24 23.76
CA THR A 16 -16.78 9.19 22.39
C THR A 16 -16.29 10.35 21.51
N LEU A 17 -15.99 9.98 20.27
CA LEU A 17 -15.40 10.73 19.16
C LEU A 17 -16.33 11.82 18.58
N ASN A 18 -16.67 12.87 19.34
CA ASN A 18 -17.52 13.98 18.84
C ASN A 18 -16.99 15.40 19.09
N HIS A 19 -15.76 15.58 19.55
CA HIS A 19 -15.23 16.92 19.88
C HIS A 19 -14.18 17.51 18.91
N ILE A 20 -13.92 16.90 17.74
CA ILE A 20 -12.89 17.38 16.78
C ILE A 20 -13.49 18.10 15.55
N LYS A 21 -14.81 18.35 15.50
CA LYS A 21 -15.44 19.01 14.34
C LYS A 21 -15.51 20.55 14.38
N ASN A 22 -15.13 21.21 15.48
CA ASN A 22 -15.38 22.65 15.64
C ASN A 22 -14.12 23.54 15.82
N LEU A 23 -12.96 23.13 15.31
CA LEU A 23 -11.73 23.94 15.36
C LEU A 23 -11.15 24.26 13.97
N LYS A 24 -11.97 24.23 12.92
CA LYS A 24 -11.54 24.57 11.54
C LYS A 24 -12.39 25.66 10.90
N ALA A 25 -12.60 26.74 11.64
CA ALA A 25 -13.05 28.02 11.12
C ALA A 25 -12.19 29.11 11.78
N GLU A 26 -11.77 30.09 11.00
CA GLU A 26 -10.97 31.29 11.37
C GLU A 26 -9.45 31.12 11.34
N THR A 27 -8.84 31.40 10.17
CA THR A 27 -8.00 32.60 9.95
C THR A 27 -7.31 32.51 8.58
N THR A 28 -7.78 33.30 7.61
CA THR A 28 -7.02 33.66 6.40
C THR A 28 -7.27 35.12 6.09
N THR A 29 -6.30 35.95 6.45
CA THR A 29 -6.11 37.36 6.08
C THR A 29 -4.65 37.63 6.47
N GLY A 30 -3.71 38.09 5.66
CA GLY A 30 -3.58 38.50 4.27
C GLY A 30 -2.15 39.05 4.11
N SER A 31 -1.78 39.42 2.89
CA SER A 31 -0.55 40.15 2.48
C SER A 31 0.68 39.28 2.15
N ASN A 32 1.20 39.07 0.94
CA ASN A 32 1.16 39.68 -0.42
C ASN A 32 2.59 40.07 -0.82
N SER A 33 3.11 39.47 -1.91
CA SER A 33 4.01 40.14 -2.86
C SER A 33 4.07 39.37 -4.19
N ASN A 34 3.22 39.78 -5.12
CA ASN A 34 3.35 39.67 -6.59
C ASN A 34 4.38 40.73 -7.08
N PRO A 35 5.01 40.69 -8.28
CA PRO A 35 4.30 40.86 -9.57
C PRO A 35 4.84 40.05 -10.78
N ASP A 36 3.98 39.91 -11.80
CA ASP A 36 4.21 39.55 -13.23
C ASP A 36 4.04 38.06 -13.62
N ALA A 37 3.02 37.61 -14.35
CA ALA A 37 1.97 38.30 -15.10
C ALA A 37 0.68 37.45 -15.12
N GLN A 38 -0.41 38.05 -14.63
CA GLN A 38 -1.77 37.72 -15.03
C GLN A 38 -2.29 38.89 -15.86
N GLN A 39 -2.63 38.66 -17.12
CA GLN A 39 -3.61 39.48 -17.82
C GLN A 39 -4.83 38.61 -18.11
N LEU A 40 -5.88 38.88 -17.33
CA LEU A 40 -7.25 38.47 -17.56
C LEU A 40 -7.85 39.34 -18.68
N PHE A 41 -8.34 38.71 -19.74
CA PHE A 41 -9.52 39.21 -20.43
C PHE A 41 -10.73 38.53 -19.78
N THR A 42 -11.60 39.35 -19.18
CA THR A 42 -12.91 38.92 -18.68
C THR A 42 -13.95 39.24 -19.74
N VAL A 43 -14.53 38.22 -20.37
CA VAL A 43 -15.85 38.32 -21.00
C VAL A 43 -16.63 37.05 -20.71
N GLY A 44 -17.77 37.20 -20.03
CA GLY A 44 -18.82 36.18 -19.96
C GLY A 44 -18.84 35.38 -18.66
N ASN A 45 -19.92 35.55 -17.90
CA ASN A 45 -20.32 34.74 -16.76
C ASN A 45 -20.32 33.23 -17.11
N THR A 46 -19.20 32.56 -16.86
CA THR A 46 -19.19 31.14 -16.55
C THR A 46 -18.36 30.96 -15.30
N LYS A 47 -19.02 30.45 -14.27
CA LYS A 47 -18.40 30.04 -13.01
C LYS A 47 -17.50 28.84 -13.34
N ILE A 48 -16.29 29.07 -13.82
CA ILE A 48 -15.27 28.02 -13.90
C ILE A 48 -14.79 27.80 -12.48
N VAL A 49 -15.58 27.02 -11.73
CA VAL A 49 -15.05 26.23 -10.64
C VAL A 49 -14.05 25.30 -11.31
N SER A 50 -12.76 25.64 -11.30
CA SER A 50 -11.74 24.65 -11.61
C SER A 50 -11.82 23.60 -10.51
N LYS A 51 -12.60 22.55 -10.77
CA LYS A 51 -12.48 21.29 -10.05
C LYS A 51 -11.05 20.84 -10.29
N THR A 52 -10.16 21.12 -9.35
CA THR A 52 -8.87 20.46 -9.28
C THR A 52 -9.18 18.98 -9.13
N LYS A 53 -9.20 18.25 -10.25
CA LYS A 53 -9.51 16.82 -10.30
C LYS A 53 -8.59 16.10 -9.32
N ALA A 54 -9.13 15.13 -8.60
CA ALA A 54 -8.31 14.35 -7.66
C ALA A 54 -7.13 13.72 -8.43
N PRO A 55 -5.94 13.56 -7.82
CA PRO A 55 -4.78 12.97 -8.49
C PRO A 55 -5.09 11.61 -9.14
N THR A 56 -5.99 10.83 -8.53
CA THR A 56 -6.51 9.55 -9.03
C THR A 56 -7.37 9.66 -10.29
N GLU A 57 -8.13 10.76 -10.46
CA GLU A 57 -8.95 11.00 -11.66
C GLU A 57 -8.08 11.37 -12.86
N VAL A 58 -7.06 12.21 -12.65
CA VAL A 58 -6.07 12.54 -13.70
C VAL A 58 -5.31 11.28 -14.12
N PHE A 59 -4.97 10.43 -13.15
CA PHE A 59 -4.30 9.16 -13.40
C PHE A 59 -5.20 8.17 -14.15
N ARG A 60 -6.51 8.11 -13.84
CA ARG A 60 -7.51 7.31 -14.57
C ARG A 60 -7.67 7.76 -16.03
N GLU A 61 -7.72 9.07 -16.29
CA GLU A 61 -7.84 9.60 -17.65
C GLU A 61 -6.66 9.21 -18.54
N GLN A 62 -5.44 9.20 -17.97
CA GLN A 62 -4.23 8.78 -18.69
C GLN A 62 -4.21 7.28 -19.02
N LEU A 63 -4.91 6.46 -18.23
CA LEU A 63 -5.01 5.02 -18.44
C LEU A 63 -5.94 4.63 -19.60
N ARG A 64 -6.80 5.53 -20.11
CA ARG A 64 -7.81 5.25 -21.15
C ARG A 64 -8.72 4.06 -20.76
N PHE A 65 -9.01 3.15 -21.70
CA PHE A 65 -9.91 2.00 -21.54
C PHE A 65 -9.66 1.17 -20.26
N PRO A 66 -8.42 0.74 -19.92
CA PRO A 66 -8.21 -0.04 -18.70
C PRO A 66 -8.44 0.77 -17.42
N GLY A 67 -8.38 2.10 -17.44
CA GLY A 67 -8.56 2.95 -16.25
C GLY A 67 -9.94 2.86 -15.61
N ASN A 68 -10.97 2.54 -16.39
CA ASN A 68 -12.34 2.34 -15.90
C ASN A 68 -12.53 1.00 -15.19
N LEU A 69 -11.59 0.07 -15.37
CA LEU A 69 -11.64 -1.27 -14.78
C LEU A 69 -10.83 -1.37 -13.47
N VAL A 70 -10.16 -0.30 -13.07
CA VAL A 70 -9.37 -0.22 -11.83
C VAL A 70 -10.20 0.46 -10.76
N SER A 71 -10.27 -0.18 -9.59
CA SER A 71 -10.89 0.44 -8.42
C SER A 71 -10.13 1.70 -8.00
N ASP A 72 -10.82 2.67 -7.38
CA ASP A 72 -10.16 3.88 -6.86
C ASP A 72 -9.08 3.55 -5.83
N THR A 73 -9.27 2.49 -5.05
CA THR A 73 -8.31 1.98 -4.08
C THR A 73 -7.01 1.53 -4.75
N GLU A 74 -7.08 0.67 -5.77
CA GLU A 74 -5.91 0.21 -6.52
C GLU A 74 -5.19 1.37 -7.22
N LEU A 75 -5.93 2.34 -7.77
CA LEU A 75 -5.34 3.55 -8.37
C LEU A 75 -4.54 4.35 -7.35
N ASN A 76 -5.07 4.50 -6.13
CA ASN A 76 -4.36 5.18 -5.05
C ASN A 76 -3.12 4.40 -4.60
N GLU A 77 -3.18 3.07 -4.53
CA GLU A 77 -2.03 2.21 -4.23
C GLU A 77 -0.93 2.37 -5.28
N PHE A 78 -1.27 2.39 -6.57
CA PHE A 78 -0.29 2.63 -7.62
C PHE A 78 0.31 4.03 -7.58
N TYR A 79 -0.52 5.04 -7.32
CA TYR A 79 -0.08 6.42 -7.17
C TYR A 79 0.91 6.57 -6.00
N THR A 80 0.58 6.01 -4.83
CA THR A 80 1.44 6.07 -3.64
C THR A 80 2.74 5.27 -3.81
N MET A 81 2.75 4.23 -4.64
CA MET A 81 3.98 3.53 -5.05
C MET A 81 4.85 4.33 -6.03
N GLY A 82 4.40 5.50 -6.51
CA GLY A 82 5.11 6.30 -7.51
C GLY A 82 5.16 5.65 -8.88
N LYS A 83 4.22 4.73 -9.18
CA LYS A 83 4.18 4.03 -10.47
C LYS A 83 3.71 4.96 -11.57
N SER A 84 4.39 4.91 -12.71
CA SER A 84 3.98 5.70 -13.86
C SER A 84 2.65 5.18 -14.43
N PRO A 85 1.83 6.05 -15.05
CA PRO A 85 0.59 5.64 -15.70
C PRO A 85 0.82 4.53 -16.75
N ASN A 86 1.99 4.56 -17.41
CA ASN A 86 2.37 3.54 -18.39
C ASN A 86 2.63 2.18 -17.76
N GLU A 87 3.28 2.11 -16.60
CA GLU A 87 3.50 0.84 -15.87
C GLU A 87 2.18 0.25 -15.38
N VAL A 88 1.29 1.09 -14.85
CA VAL A 88 -0.04 0.67 -14.42
C VAL A 88 -0.84 0.15 -15.61
N ARG A 89 -0.79 0.85 -16.75
CA ARG A 89 -1.40 0.39 -18.00
C ARG A 89 -0.87 -0.98 -18.43
N GLN A 90 0.45 -1.19 -18.38
CA GLN A 90 1.05 -2.48 -18.73
C GLN A 90 0.60 -3.60 -17.79
N HIS A 91 0.53 -3.33 -16.48
CA HIS A 91 -0.02 -4.27 -15.51
C HIS A 91 -1.49 -4.62 -15.81
N MET A 92 -2.29 -3.61 -16.15
CA MET A 92 -3.70 -3.79 -16.47
C MET A 92 -3.92 -4.56 -17.77
N ILE A 93 -3.13 -4.27 -18.81
CA ILE A 93 -3.15 -5.03 -20.07
C ILE A 93 -2.79 -6.49 -19.81
N LYS A 94 -1.78 -6.77 -18.98
CA LYS A 94 -1.42 -8.15 -18.59
C LYS A 94 -2.56 -8.84 -17.84
N ARG A 95 -3.26 -8.15 -16.94
CA ARG A 95 -4.44 -8.68 -16.23
C ARG A 95 -5.55 -9.06 -17.23
N ILE A 96 -5.92 -8.15 -18.13
CA ILE A 96 -6.94 -8.40 -19.15
C ILE A 96 -6.53 -9.54 -20.08
N LEU A 97 -5.27 -9.54 -20.54
CA LEU A 97 -4.72 -10.58 -21.41
C LEU A 97 -4.75 -11.95 -20.72
N SER A 98 -4.47 -12.02 -19.41
CA SER A 98 -4.51 -13.28 -18.66
C SER A 98 -5.92 -13.86 -18.56
N VAL A 99 -6.92 -13.01 -18.30
CA VAL A 99 -8.34 -13.42 -18.27
C VAL A 99 -8.81 -13.87 -19.66
N PHE A 100 -8.40 -13.16 -20.71
CA PHE A 100 -8.68 -13.54 -22.09
C PHE A 100 -8.02 -14.87 -22.46
N LEU A 101 -6.76 -15.08 -22.07
CA LEU A 101 -6.04 -16.32 -22.33
C LEU A 101 -6.70 -17.51 -21.62
N THR A 102 -7.13 -17.35 -20.36
CA THR A 102 -7.88 -18.41 -19.66
C THR A 102 -9.19 -18.74 -20.36
N PHE A 103 -9.91 -17.73 -20.86
CA PHE A 103 -11.12 -17.94 -21.64
C PHE A 103 -10.84 -18.74 -22.92
N VAL A 104 -9.80 -18.37 -23.68
CA VAL A 104 -9.41 -19.06 -24.92
C VAL A 104 -8.98 -20.51 -24.65
N ILE A 105 -8.20 -20.76 -23.59
CA ILE A 105 -7.77 -22.12 -23.22
C ILE A 105 -8.99 -22.99 -22.91
N LEU A 106 -9.92 -22.48 -22.09
CA LEU A 106 -11.14 -23.20 -21.76
C LEU A 106 -11.99 -23.48 -23.01
N MET A 107 -12.13 -22.50 -23.90
CA MET A 107 -12.84 -22.68 -25.17
C MET A 107 -12.21 -23.76 -26.05
N VAL A 108 -10.88 -23.82 -26.15
CA VAL A 108 -10.16 -24.86 -26.91
C VAL A 108 -10.36 -26.24 -26.26
N VAL A 109 -10.30 -26.32 -24.92
CA VAL A 109 -10.57 -27.55 -24.18
C VAL A 109 -12.01 -28.02 -24.42
N PHE A 110 -12.97 -27.10 -24.45
CA PHE A 110 -14.36 -27.40 -24.74
C PHE A 110 -14.57 -27.97 -26.15
N ILE A 111 -13.99 -27.34 -27.18
CA ILE A 111 -14.09 -27.79 -28.58
C ILE A 111 -13.49 -29.19 -28.75
N THR A 112 -12.33 -29.43 -28.13
CA THR A 112 -11.63 -30.73 -28.23
C THR A 112 -12.34 -31.85 -27.45
N SER A 113 -12.96 -31.53 -26.31
CA SER A 113 -13.61 -32.53 -25.45
C SER A 113 -14.99 -32.95 -25.95
N ASN A 114 -15.78 -32.06 -26.55
CA ASN A 114 -17.18 -32.34 -26.92
C ASN A 114 -17.38 -32.90 -28.34
N GLY A 115 -16.33 -32.97 -29.17
CA GLY A 115 -16.43 -33.51 -30.52
C GLY A 115 -17.55 -32.86 -31.37
N LYS A 116 -18.19 -33.62 -32.27
CA LYS A 116 -19.26 -33.14 -33.18
C LYS A 116 -20.66 -33.03 -32.53
N LYS A 117 -20.84 -33.48 -31.28
CA LYS A 117 -22.16 -33.47 -30.61
C LYS A 117 -22.30 -32.19 -29.80
N PHE A 118 -22.68 -31.12 -30.50
CA PHE A 118 -22.91 -29.80 -29.94
C PHE A 118 -24.29 -29.77 -29.26
N ASP A 119 -24.36 -30.19 -28.00
CA ASP A 119 -25.58 -30.01 -27.20
C ASP A 119 -25.64 -28.60 -26.61
N SER A 120 -26.81 -27.98 -26.66
CA SER A 120 -27.06 -26.63 -26.14
C SER A 120 -26.80 -26.50 -24.64
N GLN A 121 -26.95 -27.58 -23.87
CA GLN A 121 -26.74 -27.58 -22.41
C GLN A 121 -25.26 -27.52 -22.02
N SER A 122 -24.36 -28.12 -22.81
CA SER A 122 -22.91 -28.10 -22.51
C SER A 122 -22.29 -26.72 -22.72
N LEU A 123 -22.82 -25.93 -23.67
CA LEU A 123 -22.39 -24.54 -23.90
C LEU A 123 -22.67 -23.62 -22.71
N LEU A 124 -23.84 -23.78 -22.08
CA LEU A 124 -24.20 -22.97 -20.91
C LEU A 124 -23.27 -23.28 -19.74
N PHE A 125 -22.99 -24.56 -19.51
CA PHE A 125 -22.07 -24.98 -18.45
C PHE A 125 -20.66 -24.44 -18.64
N GLU A 126 -20.14 -24.48 -19.88
CA GLU A 126 -18.84 -23.93 -20.23
C GLU A 126 -18.78 -22.42 -20.01
N LEU A 127 -19.83 -21.69 -20.37
CA LEU A 127 -19.91 -20.24 -20.15
C LEU A 127 -19.84 -19.92 -18.64
N PHE A 128 -20.51 -20.70 -17.79
CA PHE A 128 -20.43 -20.54 -16.34
C PHE A 128 -19.02 -20.82 -15.79
N ILE A 129 -18.37 -21.90 -16.23
CA ILE A 129 -16.99 -22.23 -15.82
C ILE A 129 -16.03 -21.12 -16.26
N SER A 130 -16.15 -20.69 -17.51
CA SER A 130 -15.28 -19.67 -18.09
C SER A 130 -15.44 -18.32 -17.38
N LEU A 131 -16.68 -17.90 -17.11
CA LEU A 131 -16.95 -16.69 -16.34
C LEU A 131 -16.40 -16.79 -14.90
N GLY A 132 -16.63 -17.92 -14.23
CA GLY A 132 -16.13 -18.16 -12.88
C GLY A 132 -14.61 -18.15 -12.79
N SER A 133 -13.93 -18.77 -13.76
CA SER A 133 -12.46 -18.80 -13.83
C SER A 133 -11.88 -17.41 -14.08
N GLY A 134 -12.50 -16.61 -14.96
CA GLY A 134 -12.10 -15.22 -15.21
C GLY A 134 -12.23 -14.34 -13.97
N ALA A 135 -13.33 -14.49 -13.23
CA ALA A 135 -13.52 -13.79 -11.95
C ALA A 135 -12.47 -14.18 -10.90
N LEU A 136 -12.10 -15.47 -10.85
CA LEU A 136 -11.05 -15.96 -9.95
C LEU A 136 -9.69 -15.35 -10.31
N VAL A 137 -9.28 -15.37 -11.58
CA VAL A 137 -8.02 -14.75 -12.04
C VAL A 137 -8.00 -13.27 -11.69
N TRP A 138 -9.11 -12.56 -11.90
CA TRP A 138 -9.23 -11.16 -11.54
C TRP A 138 -9.01 -10.92 -10.05
N TYR A 139 -9.65 -11.71 -9.20
CA TYR A 139 -9.51 -11.64 -7.75
C TYR A 139 -8.07 -11.92 -7.30
N LEU A 140 -7.41 -12.93 -7.88
CA LEU A 140 -6.00 -13.23 -7.59
C LEU A 140 -5.07 -12.07 -7.96
N PHE A 141 -5.32 -11.40 -9.09
CA PHE A 141 -4.58 -10.21 -9.48
C PHE A 141 -4.81 -9.04 -8.52
N HIS A 142 -6.05 -8.80 -8.09
CA HIS A 142 -6.36 -7.76 -7.10
C HIS A 142 -5.61 -7.99 -5.79
N ARG A 143 -5.67 -9.24 -5.27
CA ARG A 143 -4.94 -9.62 -4.07
C ARG A 143 -3.42 -9.43 -4.22
N SER A 144 -2.88 -9.77 -5.39
CA SER A 144 -1.47 -9.59 -5.70
C SER A 144 -1.04 -8.12 -5.61
N ILE A 145 -1.84 -7.18 -6.14
CA ILE A 145 -1.55 -5.75 -6.06
C ILE A 145 -1.49 -5.28 -4.60
N ASN A 146 -2.49 -5.65 -3.80
CA ASN A 146 -2.48 -5.33 -2.37
C ASN A 146 -1.25 -5.95 -1.67
N ASP A 147 -0.88 -7.20 -1.98
CA ASP A 147 0.32 -7.83 -1.41
C ASP A 147 1.62 -7.09 -1.80
N TYR A 148 1.72 -6.61 -3.05
CA TYR A 148 2.82 -5.75 -3.50
C TYR A 148 2.83 -4.41 -2.76
N TYR A 149 1.68 -3.78 -2.61
CA TYR A 149 1.53 -2.50 -1.91
C TYR A 149 1.92 -2.62 -0.43
N GLN A 150 1.40 -3.63 0.28
CA GLN A 150 1.79 -3.90 1.67
C GLN A 150 3.28 -4.20 1.80
N ASN A 151 3.86 -4.89 0.82
CA ASN A 151 5.31 -5.10 0.79
C ASN A 151 6.08 -3.81 0.54
N PHE A 152 5.59 -2.91 -0.31
CA PHE A 152 6.19 -1.60 -0.54
C PHE A 152 6.18 -0.77 0.75
N LEU A 153 5.02 -0.62 1.41
CA LEU A 153 4.90 0.09 2.69
C LEU A 153 5.84 -0.50 3.74
N PHE A 154 5.93 -1.83 3.79
CA PHE A 154 6.84 -2.51 4.70
C PHE A 154 8.32 -2.19 4.43
N GLN A 155 8.76 -2.16 3.17
CA GLN A 155 10.13 -1.75 2.84
C GLN A 155 10.40 -0.29 3.23
N ARG A 156 9.43 0.61 3.03
CA ARG A 156 9.54 2.01 3.48
C ARG A 156 9.69 2.11 4.99
N GLN A 157 8.91 1.33 5.75
CA GLN A 157 9.04 1.27 7.22
C GLN A 157 10.43 0.77 7.64
N LEU A 158 11.00 -0.23 6.97
CA LEU A 158 12.34 -0.73 7.26
C LEU A 158 13.43 0.30 6.99
N HIS A 159 13.30 1.04 5.89
CA HIS A 159 14.21 2.15 5.58
C HIS A 159 14.13 3.22 6.67
N PHE A 160 12.92 3.53 7.14
CA PHE A 160 12.71 4.48 8.22
C PHE A 160 13.30 4.00 9.54
N ALA A 161 13.12 2.72 9.86
CA ALA A 161 13.67 2.11 11.07
C ALA A 161 15.21 2.17 11.05
N LYS A 162 15.86 1.85 9.92
CA LYS A 162 17.31 2.04 9.74
C LYS A 162 17.73 3.50 9.93
N PHE A 163 16.99 4.43 9.31
CA PHE A 163 17.24 5.87 9.48
C PHE A 163 17.16 6.27 10.96
N SER A 164 16.12 5.85 11.68
CA SER A 164 15.94 6.15 13.10
C SER A 164 17.11 5.64 13.94
N GLN A 165 17.63 4.45 13.64
CA GLN A 165 18.79 3.87 14.31
C GLN A 165 20.07 4.65 14.04
N ILE A 166 20.28 5.12 12.80
CA ILE A 166 21.42 5.97 12.45
C ILE A 166 21.32 7.32 13.15
N LEU A 167 20.11 7.88 13.25
CA LEU A 167 19.84 9.19 13.80
C LEU A 167 19.96 9.23 15.33
N LEU A 168 19.47 8.21 16.02
CA LEU A 168 19.39 8.14 17.48
C LEU A 168 20.70 8.49 18.23
N PRO A 169 21.89 7.95 17.88
CA PRO A 169 23.12 8.31 18.59
C PRO A 169 23.49 9.78 18.42
N PHE A 170 23.12 10.41 17.30
CA PHE A 170 23.37 11.82 17.06
C PHE A 170 22.35 12.73 17.75
N LEU A 171 21.16 12.24 18.08
CA LEU A 171 20.16 13.01 18.82
C LEU A 171 20.64 13.39 20.22
N SER A 172 21.48 12.57 20.84
CA SER A 172 22.16 12.91 22.10
C SER A 172 23.10 14.12 21.95
N GLU A 173 23.63 14.41 20.76
CA GLU A 173 24.43 15.62 20.51
C GLU A 173 23.58 16.89 20.49
N VAL A 174 22.28 16.81 20.14
CA VAL A 174 21.34 17.96 20.20
C VAL A 174 21.24 18.49 21.62
N LYS A 175 21.22 17.59 22.62
CA LYS A 175 21.25 17.96 24.04
C LYS A 175 22.47 18.79 24.41
N ASN A 176 23.60 18.57 23.74
CA ASN A 176 24.86 19.28 23.96
C ASN A 176 24.97 20.59 23.16
N GLY A 177 23.86 21.06 22.57
CA GLY A 177 23.79 22.32 21.83
C GLY A 177 24.05 22.20 20.33
N ALA A 178 24.15 20.99 19.77
CA ALA A 178 24.27 20.81 18.33
C ALA A 178 22.93 21.09 17.62
N SER A 179 22.95 21.77 16.48
CA SER A 179 21.73 21.98 15.69
C SER A 179 21.26 20.68 15.02
N LEU A 180 19.97 20.39 15.10
CA LEU A 180 19.37 19.20 14.48
C LEU A 180 19.61 19.18 12.95
N SER A 181 19.56 20.35 12.31
CA SER A 181 19.96 20.52 10.89
C SER A 181 21.40 20.06 10.61
N ALA A 182 22.36 20.28 11.52
CA ALA A 182 23.73 19.81 11.35
C ALA A 182 23.83 18.28 11.51
N ILE A 183 23.04 17.69 12.40
CA ILE A 183 22.95 16.25 12.59
C ILE A 183 22.35 15.58 11.35
N PHE A 184 21.26 16.11 10.79
CA PHE A 184 20.69 15.57 9.56
C PHE A 184 21.68 15.62 8.40
N ARG A 185 22.51 16.67 8.28
CA ARG A 185 23.61 16.72 7.30
C ARG A 185 24.65 15.60 7.49
N LYS A 186 24.91 15.16 8.72
CA LYS A 186 25.78 13.99 9.02
C LYS A 186 25.09 12.65 8.68
N VAL A 187 23.76 12.59 8.79
CA VAL A 187 22.96 11.38 8.53
C VAL A 187 22.70 11.15 7.03
N ILE A 188 22.49 12.22 6.24
CA ILE A 188 22.27 12.16 4.79
C ILE A 188 23.23 11.21 4.05
N PRO A 189 24.57 11.31 4.17
CA PRO A 189 25.48 10.44 3.43
C PRO A 189 25.39 8.95 3.83
N ARG A 190 24.77 8.63 4.97
CA ARG A 190 24.65 7.26 5.51
C ARG A 190 23.36 6.55 5.10
N LEU A 191 22.48 7.22 4.36
CA LEU A 191 21.25 6.64 3.83
C LEU A 191 21.53 5.84 2.56
N ASP A 192 20.85 4.69 2.40
CA ASP A 192 21.05 3.77 1.28
C ASP A 192 20.51 4.33 -0.06
N SER A 193 19.41 5.11 -0.02
CA SER A 193 18.65 5.55 -1.19
C SER A 193 18.82 7.04 -1.48
N GLU A 194 19.09 7.41 -2.75
CA GLU A 194 19.18 8.82 -3.16
C GLU A 194 17.87 9.59 -2.98
N ASN A 195 16.72 8.93 -3.14
CA ASN A 195 15.42 9.55 -2.85
C ASN A 195 15.29 9.87 -1.36
N ASP A 196 15.73 8.97 -0.49
CA ASP A 196 15.69 9.16 0.97
C ASP A 196 16.64 10.30 1.39
N LYS A 197 17.81 10.40 0.75
CA LYS A 197 18.73 11.53 0.90
C LYS A 197 18.09 12.85 0.49
N LYS A 198 17.38 12.87 -0.64
CA LYS A 198 16.69 14.07 -1.14
C LYS A 198 15.59 14.52 -0.18
N LEU A 199 14.78 13.59 0.34
CA LEU A 199 13.74 13.88 1.33
C LEU A 199 14.33 14.51 2.60
N LEU A 200 15.43 13.95 3.12
CA LEU A 200 16.08 14.48 4.32
C LEU A 200 16.77 15.85 4.08
N ARG A 201 17.32 16.07 2.88
CA ARG A 201 17.83 17.40 2.47
C ARG A 201 16.70 18.43 2.41
N ASN A 202 15.55 18.06 1.83
CA ASN A 202 14.39 18.94 1.77
C ASN A 202 13.90 19.29 3.18
N LEU A 203 13.83 18.32 4.10
CA LEU A 203 13.49 18.59 5.50
C LEU A 203 14.47 19.60 6.12
N THR A 204 15.78 19.42 5.90
CA THR A 204 16.81 20.34 6.43
C THR A 204 16.63 21.77 5.89
N ILE A 205 16.23 21.92 4.63
CA ILE A 205 15.92 23.23 4.01
C ILE A 205 14.65 23.81 4.63
N ASP A 206 13.59 23.00 4.73
CA ASP A 206 12.30 23.40 5.29
C ASP A 206 12.43 23.87 6.74
N MET A 207 13.22 23.17 7.55
CA MET A 207 13.55 23.56 8.93
C MET A 207 14.27 24.91 9.02
N ASN A 208 15.22 25.17 8.12
CA ASN A 208 15.94 26.46 8.12
C ASN A 208 15.05 27.61 7.66
N ASN A 209 14.14 27.35 6.71
CA ASN A 209 13.23 28.36 6.17
C ASN A 209 12.04 28.63 7.11
N HIS A 210 11.60 27.62 7.88
CA HIS A 210 10.43 27.68 8.76
C HIS A 210 10.75 27.04 10.12
N PRO A 211 11.54 27.72 10.96
CA PRO A 211 11.91 27.19 12.27
C PRO A 211 10.67 27.07 13.19
N GLY A 212 10.59 25.99 13.97
CA GLY A 212 9.51 25.78 14.96
C GLY A 212 8.22 25.18 14.39
N GLU A 213 8.18 24.81 13.11
CA GLU A 213 6.99 24.22 12.50
C GLU A 213 7.06 22.69 12.41
N SER A 214 6.35 22.00 13.32
CA SER A 214 6.29 20.53 13.36
C SER A 214 5.68 19.90 12.10
N LYS A 215 4.92 20.66 11.31
CA LYS A 215 4.27 20.15 10.08
C LYS A 215 5.27 19.61 9.05
N TYR A 216 6.50 20.15 9.00
CA TYR A 216 7.52 19.69 8.05
C TYR A 216 8.13 18.34 8.46
N PHE A 217 8.19 18.07 9.77
CA PHE A 217 8.61 16.78 10.32
C PHE A 217 7.60 15.68 10.00
N VAL A 218 6.31 15.98 10.15
CA VAL A 218 5.21 15.06 9.78
C VAL A 218 5.21 14.82 8.28
N LYS A 219 5.31 15.88 7.46
CA LYS A 219 5.38 15.75 6.00
C LYS A 219 6.55 14.88 5.56
N PHE A 220 7.73 15.07 6.15
CA PHE A 220 8.88 14.20 5.87
C PHE A 220 8.59 12.75 6.25
N ALA A 221 8.00 12.48 7.42
CA ALA A 221 7.69 11.12 7.84
C ALA A 221 6.63 10.44 6.95
N ASP A 222 5.64 11.19 6.45
CA ASP A 222 4.67 10.70 5.47
C ASP A 222 5.34 10.39 4.12
N ASP A 223 6.19 11.29 3.61
CA ASP A 223 6.92 11.06 2.35
C ASP A 223 7.97 9.93 2.48
N PHE A 224 8.54 9.76 3.69
CA PHE A 224 9.57 8.76 3.95
C PHE A 224 9.01 7.37 4.25
N SER A 225 7.99 7.25 5.11
CA SER A 225 7.44 5.97 5.53
C SER A 225 5.94 5.84 5.26
N GLY A 226 5.18 6.93 5.28
CA GLY A 226 3.72 6.92 5.16
C GLY A 226 3.04 6.25 6.35
N THR A 227 3.61 6.30 7.55
CA THR A 227 3.04 5.65 8.74
C THR A 227 2.94 6.57 9.94
N ASP A 228 1.89 6.36 10.74
CA ASP A 228 1.67 7.08 12.00
C ASP A 228 2.84 6.91 12.99
N ARG A 229 3.53 5.77 12.95
CA ARG A 229 4.73 5.51 13.76
C ARG A 229 5.88 6.42 13.36
N ALA A 230 6.12 6.58 12.06
CA ALA A 230 7.14 7.51 11.57
C ALA A 230 6.80 8.96 11.95
N ASN A 231 5.52 9.34 11.85
CA ASN A 231 5.04 10.67 12.26
C ASN A 231 5.29 10.91 13.75
N SER A 232 4.94 9.94 14.59
CA SER A 232 5.15 10.01 16.03
C SER A 232 6.63 10.08 16.40
N PHE A 233 7.50 9.35 15.70
CA PHE A 233 8.95 9.43 15.89
C PHE A 233 9.47 10.83 15.54
N MET A 234 9.10 11.38 14.38
CA MET A 234 9.59 12.69 13.95
C MET A 234 9.05 13.85 14.79
N LEU A 235 7.84 13.74 15.33
CA LEU A 235 7.33 14.70 16.32
C LEU A 235 8.16 14.69 17.61
N GLN A 236 8.57 13.51 18.09
CA GLN A 236 9.46 13.41 19.24
C GLN A 236 10.85 13.99 18.94
N VAL A 237 11.37 13.81 17.71
CA VAL A 237 12.62 14.46 17.27
C VAL A 237 12.49 15.98 17.32
N PHE A 238 11.35 16.53 16.88
CA PHE A 238 11.04 17.96 16.96
C PHE A 238 10.95 18.44 18.42
N ASP A 239 10.32 17.68 19.31
CA ASP A 239 10.24 18.02 20.74
C ASP A 239 11.65 18.08 21.38
N ILE A 240 12.55 17.17 20.99
CA ILE A 240 13.96 17.17 21.43
C ILE A 240 14.69 18.43 20.94
N GLU A 241 14.48 18.86 19.70
CA GLU A 241 15.07 20.09 19.16
C GLU A 241 14.63 21.33 19.94
N ASN A 242 13.36 21.41 20.35
CA ASN A 242 12.81 22.55 21.10
C ASN A 242 13.11 22.50 22.61
N GLY A 243 13.96 21.57 23.07
CA GLY A 243 14.40 21.53 24.46
C GLY A 243 13.37 20.95 25.44
N ALA A 244 12.39 20.17 24.96
CA ALA A 244 11.52 19.36 25.81
C ALA A 244 12.30 18.16 26.40
N ASN A 245 13.33 18.45 27.19
CA ASN A 245 14.27 17.48 27.74
C ASN A 245 13.87 17.10 29.19
N ASP A 246 13.10 16.03 29.35
CA ASP A 246 13.38 15.08 30.45
C ASP A 246 14.35 14.05 29.84
N ASP A 247 15.38 13.63 30.58
CA ASP A 247 16.42 12.70 30.10
C ASP A 247 15.81 11.37 29.57
N ARG A 248 14.57 11.11 29.99
CA ARG A 248 13.68 10.05 29.53
C ARG A 248 13.21 10.15 28.08
N GLY A 249 13.20 11.33 27.43
CA GLY A 249 12.67 11.53 26.08
C GLY A 249 13.48 10.81 25.00
N VAL A 250 14.79 11.03 24.96
CA VAL A 250 15.70 10.36 23.99
C VAL A 250 15.81 8.86 24.27
N THR A 251 15.85 8.45 25.54
CA THR A 251 15.89 7.01 25.90
C THR A 251 14.59 6.30 25.52
N LYS A 252 13.42 6.92 25.75
CA LYS A 252 12.12 6.37 25.32
C LYS A 252 11.98 6.34 23.79
N LEU A 253 12.44 7.38 23.10
CA LEU A 253 12.48 7.42 21.64
C LEU A 253 13.37 6.30 21.08
N GLY A 254 14.51 6.04 21.74
CA GLY A 254 15.42 4.95 21.41
C GLY A 254 14.82 3.57 21.65
N GLU A 255 14.21 3.34 22.82
CA GLU A 255 13.50 2.10 23.12
C GLU A 255 12.34 1.84 22.14
N GLN A 256 11.57 2.89 21.79
CA GLN A 256 10.47 2.80 20.84
C GLN A 256 10.98 2.50 19.42
N ALA A 257 12.01 3.20 18.94
CA ALA A 257 12.62 2.97 17.63
C ALA A 257 13.23 1.57 17.52
N GLN A 258 13.89 1.08 18.58
CA GLN A 258 14.46 -0.26 18.64
C GLN A 258 13.39 -1.36 18.68
N LYS A 259 12.31 -1.15 19.43
CA LYS A 259 11.16 -2.06 19.47
C LYS A 259 10.44 -2.12 18.13
N ASP A 260 10.24 -0.98 17.49
CA ASP A 260 9.61 -0.89 16.16
C ASP A 260 10.49 -1.53 15.09
N LEU A 261 11.81 -1.34 15.13
CA LEU A 261 12.77 -2.01 14.27
C LEU A 261 12.76 -3.53 14.49
N MET A 262 12.78 -4.00 15.74
CA MET A 262 12.74 -5.43 16.05
C MET A 262 11.41 -6.07 15.62
N SER A 263 10.28 -5.43 15.90
CA SER A 263 8.96 -5.90 15.47
C SER A 263 8.85 -6.00 13.94
N GLN A 264 9.42 -5.03 13.21
CA GLN A 264 9.45 -5.10 11.76
C GLN A 264 10.39 -6.21 11.25
N ILE A 265 11.55 -6.39 11.89
CA ILE A 265 12.49 -7.49 11.59
C ILE A 265 11.84 -8.86 11.81
N ASP A 266 11.08 -9.07 12.89
CA ASP A 266 10.36 -10.32 13.15
C ASP A 266 9.34 -10.61 12.05
N VAL A 267 8.65 -9.58 11.54
CA VAL A 267 7.78 -9.71 10.37
C VAL A 267 8.57 -10.05 9.10
N ILE A 268 9.78 -9.50 8.89
CA ILE A 268 10.65 -9.89 7.77
C ILE A 268 11.02 -11.37 7.91
N ILE A 269 11.47 -11.78 9.09
CA ILE A 269 11.94 -13.14 9.37
C ILE A 269 10.79 -14.11 9.13
N ASN A 270 9.61 -13.85 9.70
CA ASN A 270 8.43 -14.68 9.47
C ASN A 270 8.01 -14.72 8.00
N LYS A 271 8.04 -13.59 7.28
CA LYS A 271 7.68 -13.52 5.85
C LYS A 271 8.74 -14.15 4.94
N LYS A 272 10.02 -14.07 5.29
CA LYS A 272 11.13 -14.72 4.58
C LYS A 272 11.17 -16.22 4.88
N ILE A 273 10.93 -16.64 6.11
CA ILE A 273 10.76 -18.06 6.49
C ILE A 273 9.58 -18.64 5.72
N ALA A 274 8.41 -18.00 5.71
CA ALA A 274 7.27 -18.43 4.91
C ALA A 274 7.56 -18.48 3.40
N ARG A 275 8.44 -17.61 2.89
CA ARG A 275 8.95 -17.65 1.51
C ARG A 275 9.99 -18.76 1.30
N PHE A 276 10.74 -19.19 2.31
CA PHE A 276 11.61 -20.37 2.23
C PHE A 276 10.83 -21.69 2.24
N ILE A 277 9.56 -21.68 2.67
CA ILE A 277 8.58 -22.78 2.43
C ILE A 277 8.03 -22.70 0.97
N SER A 278 8.38 -21.68 0.18
CA SER A 278 7.88 -21.50 -1.20
C SER A 278 8.40 -22.46 -2.28
N PRO A 279 9.58 -23.14 -2.21
CA PRO A 279 9.90 -24.15 -3.21
C PRO A 279 8.93 -25.34 -3.11
N GLU A 280 8.40 -25.63 -1.91
CA GLU A 280 7.35 -26.64 -1.73
C GLU A 280 6.10 -26.25 -2.51
N ARG A 281 5.64 -24.98 -2.47
CA ARG A 281 4.47 -24.55 -3.24
C ARG A 281 4.63 -24.71 -4.74
N THR A 282 5.80 -24.39 -5.30
CA THR A 282 6.05 -24.56 -6.73
C THR A 282 6.03 -26.04 -7.13
N VAL A 283 6.65 -26.91 -6.30
CA VAL A 283 6.64 -28.37 -6.50
C VAL A 283 5.22 -28.94 -6.33
N THR A 284 4.49 -28.50 -5.30
CA THR A 284 3.09 -28.90 -5.04
C THR A 284 2.18 -28.49 -6.20
N VAL A 285 2.30 -27.27 -6.73
CA VAL A 285 1.52 -26.85 -7.90
C VAL A 285 1.90 -27.67 -9.14
N ALA A 286 3.18 -27.94 -9.36
CA ALA A 286 3.66 -28.78 -10.46
C ALA A 286 3.14 -30.23 -10.39
N ILE A 287 2.89 -30.75 -9.19
CA ILE A 287 2.32 -32.10 -8.96
C ILE A 287 0.79 -32.09 -9.01
N ILE A 288 0.15 -31.05 -8.47
CA ILE A 288 -1.32 -30.96 -8.38
C ILE A 288 -1.96 -30.75 -9.76
N ILE A 289 -1.34 -29.96 -10.66
CA ILE A 289 -1.88 -29.69 -12.00
C ILE A 289 -2.09 -30.99 -12.82
N PRO A 290 -1.10 -31.89 -12.98
CA PRO A 290 -1.32 -33.15 -13.69
C PRO A 290 -2.30 -34.08 -12.98
N ILE A 291 -2.33 -34.09 -11.63
CA ILE A 291 -3.31 -34.88 -10.87
C ILE A 291 -4.73 -34.40 -11.15
N PHE A 292 -5.00 -33.10 -11.13
CA PHE A 292 -6.29 -32.53 -11.48
C PHE A 292 -6.67 -32.82 -12.95
N GLY A 293 -5.70 -32.81 -13.86
CA GLY A 293 -5.94 -33.19 -15.25
C GLY A 293 -6.42 -34.64 -15.40
N VAL A 294 -5.79 -35.58 -14.69
CA VAL A 294 -6.21 -37.00 -14.67
C VAL A 294 -7.57 -37.15 -14.00
N LEU A 295 -7.82 -36.44 -12.90
CA LEU A 295 -9.05 -36.54 -12.11
C LEU A 295 -10.25 -35.97 -12.88
N LEU A 296 -10.07 -34.86 -13.60
CA LEU A 296 -11.07 -34.33 -14.54
C LEU A 296 -11.35 -35.28 -15.70
N GLY A 297 -10.30 -35.87 -16.28
CA GLY A 297 -10.46 -36.89 -17.34
C GLY A 297 -11.25 -38.10 -16.86
N PHE A 298 -11.02 -38.54 -15.62
CA PHE A 298 -11.74 -39.64 -15.00
C PHE A 298 -13.22 -39.29 -14.73
N ILE A 299 -13.50 -38.08 -14.23
CA ILE A 299 -14.87 -37.60 -14.02
C ILE A 299 -15.63 -37.51 -15.35
N ILE A 300 -15.01 -36.98 -16.40
CA ILE A 300 -15.62 -36.90 -17.74
C ILE A 300 -15.89 -38.31 -18.29
N SER A 301 -14.96 -39.25 -18.10
CA SER A 301 -15.14 -40.64 -18.51
C SER A 301 -16.33 -41.30 -17.79
N LEU A 302 -16.45 -41.10 -16.47
CA LEU A 302 -17.58 -41.61 -15.68
C LEU A 302 -18.91 -40.98 -16.09
N LEU A 303 -18.95 -39.66 -16.29
CA LEU A 303 -20.14 -38.95 -16.77
C LEU A 303 -20.58 -39.44 -18.15
N THR A 304 -19.62 -39.66 -19.06
CA THR A 304 -19.90 -40.17 -20.40
C THR A 304 -20.43 -41.60 -20.35
N GLN A 305 -19.93 -42.43 -19.43
CA GLN A 305 -20.40 -43.81 -19.25
C GLN A 305 -21.80 -43.86 -18.62
N ILE A 306 -22.09 -42.99 -17.66
CA ILE A 306 -23.42 -42.87 -17.04
C ILE A 306 -24.44 -42.30 -18.03
N MET A 307 -24.08 -41.30 -18.84
CA MET A 307 -24.97 -40.78 -19.88
C MET A 307 -25.14 -41.73 -21.07
N GLY A 308 -24.12 -42.53 -21.41
CA GLY A 308 -24.20 -43.54 -22.46
C GLY A 308 -25.01 -44.79 -22.10
N THR A 309 -25.35 -44.97 -20.81
CA THR A 309 -26.13 -46.12 -20.31
C THR A 309 -27.62 -45.82 -20.11
N PHE A 310 -28.09 -44.58 -20.36
CA PHE A 310 -29.51 -44.31 -20.52
C PHE A 310 -29.93 -44.57 -21.98
N PRO A 311 -30.70 -45.65 -22.26
CA PRO A 311 -31.23 -45.87 -23.59
C PRO A 311 -32.17 -44.71 -23.93
N HIS A 312 -32.06 -44.16 -25.14
CA HIS A 312 -33.11 -43.32 -25.71
C HIS A 312 -34.42 -44.11 -25.70
N ALA A 313 -35.30 -43.79 -24.76
CA ALA A 313 -36.70 -44.18 -24.73
C ALA A 313 -37.55 -42.96 -25.07
#